data_AF-A0A9R0WH40-F1
#
_entry.id   AF-A0A9R0WH40-F1
#
_cell.length_a   1.000
_cell.length_b   1.000
_cell.length_c   1.000
_cell.angle_alpha   90.00
_cell.angle_beta   90.00
_cell.angle_gamma   90.00
#
_symmetry.space_group_name_H-M   'P 1'
#
loop_
_entity.id
_entity.type
_entity.pdbx_description
1 polymer ?
#
loop_
_entity_poly.entity_id
_entity_poly.type
_entity_poly.pdbx_seq_one_letter_code
_entity_poly.pdbx_strand_id
1 'polypeptide(L)'
;MLASAVIKVVIGQISSSITGEIKLHKNMRKDLENMKMTLESVEAVLSDAETRSIKHEPTRLWLNRLKHAANDIADMLEDFEDDTDLNLWAATMKKIRMPRKMKKVQKRLEKIKDDHNNYGFLTETHRKEQPVTDIRETAGSMVEEEIIGRDAEILEIMACLSGSTTQGTTIIPIWGIAGIGKTTLARWVFNDSQFKEYSRSPGAVYW
;
A
#
# COMPACT_ATOMS: atom_id res chain seq x y z
N MET A 1 -7.31 -1.35 2.68
CA MET A 1 -6.55 -0.11 2.40
C MET A 1 -5.06 -0.46 2.44
N LEU A 2 -4.19 0.37 1.84
CA LEU A 2 -2.72 0.17 1.84
C LEU A 2 -2.01 1.30 2.60
N ALA A 3 -2.64 1.88 3.63
CA ALA A 3 -2.04 3.00 4.36
C ALA A 3 -0.76 2.56 5.07
N SER A 4 -0.74 1.34 5.62
CA SER A 4 0.47 0.72 6.19
C SER A 4 1.64 0.68 5.19
N ALA A 5 1.39 0.29 3.94
CA ALA A 5 2.43 0.22 2.91
C ALA A 5 3.01 1.61 2.58
N VAL A 6 2.15 2.62 2.40
CA VAL A 6 2.58 4.00 2.11
C VAL A 6 3.41 4.56 3.27
N ILE A 7 2.98 4.33 4.52
CA ILE A 7 3.66 4.84 5.71
C ILE A 7 5.05 4.22 5.86
N LYS A 8 5.18 2.90 5.63
CA LYS A 8 6.49 2.22 5.64
C LYS A 8 7.46 2.78 4.62
N VAL A 9 6.99 3.02 3.39
CA VAL A 9 7.81 3.64 2.33
C VAL A 9 8.32 5.01 2.78
N VAL A 10 7.43 5.85 3.30
CA VAL A 10 7.80 7.20 3.76
C VAL A 10 8.76 7.18 4.95
N ILE A 11 8.59 6.27 5.92
CA ILE A 11 9.55 6.08 7.02
C ILE A 11 10.94 5.71 6.47
N GLY A 12 11.00 4.85 5.46
CA GLY A 12 12.23 4.50 4.76
C GLY A 12 12.88 5.70 4.06
N GLN A 13 12.09 6.49 3.33
CA GLN A 13 12.58 7.71 2.66
C GLN A 13 13.11 8.75 3.65
N ILE A 14 12.40 8.98 4.77
CA ILE A 14 12.88 9.86 5.84
C ILE A 14 14.19 9.34 6.42
N SER A 15 14.28 8.03 6.71
CA SER A 15 15.49 7.43 7.25
C SER A 15 16.67 7.63 6.31
N SER A 16 16.49 7.34 5.01
CA SER A 16 17.48 7.59 3.96
C SER A 16 17.89 9.06 3.92
N SER A 17 16.95 9.99 3.94
CA SER A 17 17.21 11.44 3.90
C SER A 17 17.97 11.95 5.12
N ILE A 18 17.76 11.34 6.29
CA ILE A 18 18.51 11.67 7.51
C ILE A 18 19.94 11.14 7.39
N THR A 19 20.13 9.88 7.01
CA THR A 19 21.47 9.25 6.96
C THR A 19 22.28 9.57 5.70
N GLY A 20 21.64 10.04 4.64
CA GLY A 20 22.24 10.27 3.33
C GLY A 20 23.13 11.51 3.24
N GLU A 21 23.70 11.73 2.05
CA GLU A 21 24.70 12.79 1.79
C GLU A 21 24.09 14.20 1.62
N ILE A 22 22.76 14.32 1.59
CA ILE A 22 22.08 15.61 1.48
C ILE A 22 22.43 16.49 2.69
N LYS A 23 23.05 17.66 2.44
CA LYS A 23 23.39 18.65 3.48
C LYS A 23 22.12 19.31 4.04
N LEU A 24 21.47 18.62 4.97
CA LEU A 24 20.35 19.15 5.74
C LEU A 24 20.84 20.05 6.89
N HIS A 25 20.14 21.17 7.10
CA HIS A 25 20.36 22.02 8.27
C HIS A 25 19.94 21.28 9.55
N LYS A 26 20.60 21.52 10.68
CA LYS A 26 20.36 20.81 11.96
C LYS A 26 18.89 20.80 12.40
N ASN A 27 18.14 21.88 12.14
CA ASN A 27 16.72 21.96 12.49
C ASN A 27 15.84 21.10 11.59
N MET A 28 16.16 21.00 10.31
CA MET A 28 15.43 20.15 9.36
C MET A 28 15.62 18.67 9.69
N ARG A 29 16.84 18.28 10.07
CA ARG A 29 17.12 16.93 10.57
C ARG A 29 16.26 16.57 11.78
N LYS A 30 16.13 17.48 12.74
CA LYS A 30 15.25 17.29 13.91
C LYS A 30 13.79 17.17 13.52
N ASP A 31 13.32 18.01 12.60
CA ASP A 31 11.94 17.98 12.13
C ASP A 31 11.62 16.65 11.43
N LEU A 32 12.55 16.11 10.61
CA LEU A 32 12.42 14.79 10.00
C LEU A 32 12.41 13.65 11.04
N GLU A 33 13.28 13.71 12.04
CA GLU A 33 13.31 12.70 13.11
C GLU A 33 11.97 12.70 13.89
N ASN A 34 11.42 13.88 14.18
CA ASN A 34 10.11 13.98 14.85
C ASN A 34 8.97 13.43 13.99
N MET A 35 9.00 13.68 12.67
CA MET A 35 8.03 13.10 11.74
C MET A 35 8.15 11.58 11.71
N LYS A 36 9.37 11.05 11.64
CA LYS A 36 9.64 9.61 11.68
C LYS A 36 9.09 8.95 12.94
N MET A 37 9.46 9.45 14.12
CA MET A 37 8.97 8.92 15.40
C MET A 37 7.44 8.93 15.49
N THR A 38 6.80 9.97 14.95
CA THR A 38 5.33 10.04 14.93
C THR A 38 4.72 9.02 13.97
N LEU A 39 5.31 8.84 12.78
CA LEU A 39 4.85 7.83 11.83
C LEU A 39 5.03 6.40 12.36
N GLU A 40 6.15 6.11 13.03
CA GLU A 40 6.39 4.83 13.71
C GLU A 40 5.37 4.57 14.83
N SER A 41 5.05 5.60 15.62
CA SER A 41 4.02 5.50 16.67
C SER A 41 2.64 5.19 16.07
N VAL A 42 2.32 5.79 14.93
CA VAL A 42 1.06 5.56 14.21
C VAL A 42 1.07 4.19 13.51
N GLU A 43 2.21 3.72 13.01
CA GLU A 43 2.35 2.41 12.36
C GLU A 43 1.88 1.28 13.27
N ALA A 44 2.20 1.35 14.56
CA ALA A 44 1.83 0.34 15.56
C ALA A 44 0.31 0.08 15.64
N VAL A 45 -0.51 1.07 15.28
CA VAL A 45 -1.98 0.98 15.34
C VAL A 45 -2.64 0.83 13.97
N LEU A 46 -1.87 0.84 12.88
CA LEU A 46 -2.42 0.85 11.51
C LEU A 46 -3.19 -0.41 11.16
N SER A 47 -2.73 -1.59 11.60
CA SER A 47 -3.41 -2.86 11.29
C SER A 47 -4.83 -2.92 11.85
N ASP A 48 -5.00 -2.50 13.11
CA ASP A 48 -6.29 -2.43 13.77
C ASP A 48 -7.16 -1.32 13.16
N ALA A 49 -6.57 -0.15 12.88
CA ALA A 49 -7.28 0.96 12.24
C ALA A 49 -7.79 0.61 10.83
N GLU A 50 -6.98 -0.07 10.00
CA GLU A 50 -7.37 -0.49 8.65
C GLU A 50 -8.56 -1.45 8.67
N THR A 51 -8.56 -2.39 9.62
CA THR A 51 -9.68 -3.32 9.83
C THR A 51 -10.96 -2.57 10.23
N ARG A 52 -10.86 -1.65 11.20
CA ARG A 52 -12.00 -0.85 11.68
C ARG A 52 -12.53 0.12 10.62
N SER A 53 -11.68 0.60 9.70
CA SER A 53 -12.05 1.56 8.65
C SER A 53 -13.11 1.05 7.66
N ILE A 54 -13.31 -0.27 7.58
CA ILE A 54 -14.33 -0.89 6.73
C ILE A 54 -15.74 -0.49 7.19
N LYS A 55 -15.95 -0.36 8.51
CA LYS A 55 -17.26 -0.10 9.11
C LYS A 55 -17.36 1.27 9.78
N HIS A 56 -16.23 1.89 10.12
CA HIS A 56 -16.20 3.13 10.90
C HIS A 56 -15.65 4.30 10.07
N GLU A 57 -16.56 5.20 9.66
CA GLU A 57 -16.24 6.38 8.85
C GLU A 57 -15.17 7.30 9.48
N PRO A 58 -15.19 7.61 10.79
CA PRO A 58 -14.13 8.42 11.40
C PRO A 58 -12.75 7.78 11.28
N THR A 59 -12.64 6.46 11.43
CA THR A 59 -11.38 5.74 11.27
C THR A 59 -10.90 5.77 9.81
N ARG A 60 -11.82 5.63 8.85
CA ARG A 60 -11.51 5.76 7.43
C ARG A 60 -11.04 7.16 7.06
N LEU A 61 -11.70 8.20 7.58
CA LEU A 61 -11.30 9.59 7.40
C LEU A 61 -9.91 9.85 8.00
N TRP A 62 -9.65 9.34 9.20
CA TRP A 62 -8.35 9.45 9.85
C TRP A 62 -7.22 8.81 9.03
N LEU A 63 -7.42 7.58 8.53
CA LEU A 63 -6.45 6.91 7.65
C LEU A 63 -6.22 7.68 6.33
N ASN A 64 -7.28 8.26 5.75
CA ASN A 64 -7.13 9.07 4.55
C ASN A 64 -6.30 10.34 4.81
N ARG A 65 -6.53 11.02 5.95
CA ARG A 65 -5.72 12.19 6.36
C ARG A 65 -4.25 11.82 6.55
N LEU A 66 -4.01 10.67 7.18
CA LEU A 66 -2.67 10.13 7.38
C LEU A 66 -1.97 9.83 6.05
N LYS A 67 -2.66 9.17 5.11
CA LYS A 67 -2.14 8.92 3.76
C LYS A 67 -1.79 10.22 3.03
N HIS A 68 -2.65 11.24 3.12
CA HIS A 68 -2.34 12.55 2.53
C HIS A 68 -1.11 13.21 3.17
N ALA A 69 -0.93 13.09 4.49
CA ALA A 69 0.26 13.59 5.16
C ALA A 69 1.53 12.85 4.73
N ALA A 70 1.44 11.54 4.51
CA ALA A 70 2.54 10.73 3.99
C ALA A 70 2.94 11.14 2.57
N ASN A 71 1.98 11.37 1.68
CA ASN A 71 2.24 11.89 0.34
C ASN A 71 2.88 13.28 0.39
N ASP A 72 2.38 14.20 1.23
CA ASP A 72 3.00 15.52 1.42
C ASP A 72 4.48 15.41 1.87
N ILE A 73 4.84 14.38 2.64
CA ILE A 73 6.24 14.10 3.03
C ILE A 73 7.03 13.61 1.83
N ALA A 74 6.52 12.63 1.08
CA ALA A 74 7.20 12.11 -0.10
C ALA A 74 7.51 13.23 -1.11
N ASP A 75 6.52 14.06 -1.45
CA ASP A 75 6.68 15.23 -2.32
C ASP A 75 7.73 16.21 -1.80
N MET A 76 7.82 16.37 -0.48
CA MET A 76 8.83 17.22 0.16
C MET A 76 10.22 16.59 0.13
N LEU A 77 10.34 15.26 0.19
CA LEU A 77 11.62 14.58 0.11
C LEU A 77 12.17 14.59 -1.32
N GLU A 78 11.31 14.45 -2.34
CA GLU A 78 11.69 14.63 -3.74
C GLU A 78 12.26 16.04 -4.01
N ASP A 79 11.68 17.08 -3.40
CA ASP A 79 12.20 18.45 -3.46
C ASP A 79 13.62 18.60 -2.85
N PHE A 80 14.08 17.67 -1.99
CA PHE A 80 15.45 17.64 -1.46
C PHE A 80 16.45 16.99 -2.42
N GLU A 81 15.99 16.05 -3.24
CA GLU A 81 16.81 15.27 -4.18
C GLU A 81 16.93 15.94 -5.55
N ASP A 82 16.04 16.89 -5.87
CA ASP A 82 16.04 17.58 -7.16
C ASP A 82 17.26 18.52 -7.31
N ASP A 83 18.32 18.06 -7.98
CA ASP A 83 19.54 18.80 -8.36
C ASP A 83 19.29 19.79 -9.53
N THR A 84 18.19 20.54 -9.50
CA THR A 84 17.98 21.62 -10.47
C THR A 84 18.96 22.75 -10.22
N ASP A 85 19.98 22.78 -11.07
CA ASP A 85 21.14 23.69 -11.13
C ASP A 85 20.74 25.12 -11.56
N LEU A 86 19.74 25.72 -10.89
CA LEU A 86 19.30 27.10 -11.12
C LEU A 86 19.64 28.03 -9.94
N ASN A 87 20.90 28.46 -9.92
CA ASN A 87 21.35 29.83 -9.67
C ASN A 87 20.71 30.57 -8.49
N LEU A 88 21.18 30.38 -7.25
CA LEU A 88 20.96 31.21 -6.04
C LEU A 88 19.51 31.47 -5.57
N TRP A 89 18.57 31.84 -6.44
CA TRP A 89 17.15 32.00 -6.18
C TRP A 89 16.48 30.65 -5.88
N ALA A 90 16.84 29.56 -6.58
CA ALA A 90 16.33 28.22 -6.26
C ALA A 90 16.89 27.74 -4.92
N ALA A 91 18.17 27.98 -4.62
CA ALA A 91 18.77 27.67 -3.33
C ALA A 91 18.14 28.49 -2.18
N THR A 92 17.89 29.77 -2.40
CA THR A 92 17.21 30.66 -1.43
C THR A 92 15.75 30.27 -1.24
N MET A 93 15.06 29.91 -2.32
CA MET A 93 13.70 29.36 -2.28
C MET A 93 13.69 28.01 -1.56
N LYS A 94 14.61 27.09 -1.79
CA LYS A 94 14.74 25.82 -1.03
C LYS A 94 14.97 26.10 0.46
N LYS A 95 15.84 27.06 0.80
CA LYS A 95 16.13 27.45 2.20
C LYS A 95 14.94 28.08 2.93
N ILE A 96 14.00 28.70 2.22
CA ILE A 96 12.80 29.33 2.80
C ILE A 96 11.55 28.44 2.69
N ARG A 97 11.36 27.77 1.55
CA ARG A 97 10.21 26.92 1.19
C ARG A 97 10.22 25.63 1.99
N MET A 98 11.37 24.97 2.13
CA MET A 98 11.44 23.67 2.80
C MET A 98 11.13 23.75 4.29
N PRO A 99 11.69 24.68 5.08
CA PRO A 99 11.30 24.81 6.50
C PRO A 99 9.81 25.13 6.70
N ARG A 100 9.19 25.88 5.76
CA ARG A 100 7.74 26.16 5.80
C ARG A 100 6.91 24.91 5.49
N LYS A 101 7.28 24.14 4.45
CA LYS A 101 6.64 22.86 4.11
C LYS A 101 6.77 21.86 5.26
N MET A 102 7.96 21.70 5.82
CA MET A 102 8.23 20.82 6.96
C MET A 102 7.36 21.19 8.17
N LYS A 103 7.31 22.47 8.56
CA LYS A 103 6.44 22.92 9.66
C LYS A 103 4.97 22.67 9.39
N LYS A 104 4.51 22.82 8.15
CA LYS A 104 3.11 22.54 7.78
C LYS A 104 2.79 21.05 7.95
N VAL A 105 3.67 20.18 7.44
CA VAL A 105 3.53 18.73 7.54
C VAL A 105 3.59 18.26 8.98
N GLN A 106 4.55 18.77 9.77
CA GLN A 106 4.69 18.45 11.18
C GLN A 106 3.41 18.78 11.96
N LYS A 107 2.86 19.99 11.79
CA LYS A 107 1.59 20.37 12.42
C LYS A 107 0.42 19.49 12.00
N ARG A 108 0.35 19.08 10.73
CA ARG A 108 -0.68 18.15 10.24
C ARG A 108 -0.53 16.79 10.92
N LEU A 109 0.69 16.29 11.05
CA LEU A 109 0.98 15.00 11.65
C LEU A 109 0.69 14.98 13.16
N GLU A 110 1.03 16.06 13.87
CA GLU A 110 0.66 16.26 15.27
C GLU A 110 -0.87 16.25 15.43
N LYS A 111 -1.59 17.01 14.59
CA LYS A 111 -3.06 17.02 14.62
C LYS A 111 -3.66 15.63 14.35
N ILE A 112 -3.10 14.87 13.41
CA ILE A 112 -3.56 13.50 13.09
C ILE A 112 -3.27 12.54 14.25
N LYS A 113 -2.11 12.66 14.90
CA LYS A 113 -1.77 11.88 16.09
C LYS A 113 -2.70 12.22 17.26
N ASP A 114 -3.05 13.49 17.46
CA ASP A 114 -3.94 13.91 18.53
C ASP A 114 -5.40 13.51 18.25
N ASP A 115 -5.82 13.55 16.98
CA ASP A 115 -7.11 13.04 16.53
C ASP A 115 -7.25 11.53 16.86
N HIS A 116 -6.17 10.73 16.80
CA HIS A 116 -6.19 9.31 17.22
C HIS A 116 -6.59 9.15 18.70
N ASN A 117 -6.09 10.00 19.59
CA ASN A 117 -6.46 9.96 21.00
C ASN A 117 -7.95 10.31 21.22
N ASN A 118 -8.50 11.20 20.37
CA ASN A 118 -9.91 11.61 20.42
C ASN A 118 -10.89 10.59 19.83
N TYR A 119 -10.44 9.77 18.86
CA TYR A 119 -11.26 8.71 18.27
C TYR A 119 -11.31 7.43 19.11
N GLY A 120 -10.78 7.45 20.34
CA GLY A 120 -11.02 6.41 21.34
C GLY A 120 -10.47 5.05 20.97
N PHE A 121 -9.33 4.98 20.26
CA PHE A 121 -8.70 3.68 19.93
C PHE A 121 -8.32 2.88 21.19
N LEU A 122 -8.19 3.55 22.36
CA LEU A 122 -7.81 2.95 23.64
C LEU A 122 -8.96 2.78 24.66
N THR A 123 -10.18 3.23 24.36
CA THR A 123 -11.32 3.11 25.28
C THR A 123 -12.38 2.17 24.71
N GLU A 124 -12.19 0.87 24.89
CA GLU A 124 -12.91 0.10 25.91
C GLU A 124 -13.03 -1.39 25.57
N THR A 125 -12.65 -2.17 26.57
CA THR A 125 -13.25 -3.43 27.00
C THR A 125 -13.18 -4.65 26.09
N HIS A 126 -12.71 -5.73 26.71
CA HIS A 126 -13.02 -7.11 26.40
C HIS A 126 -14.47 -7.30 25.94
N ARG A 127 -14.72 -7.17 24.64
CA ARG A 127 -15.69 -8.01 23.95
C ARG A 127 -14.88 -9.10 23.28
N LYS A 128 -15.17 -10.35 23.64
CA LYS A 128 -14.82 -11.51 22.83
C LYS A 128 -15.54 -11.36 21.50
N GLU A 129 -15.00 -10.56 20.61
CA GLU A 129 -15.31 -10.69 19.19
C GLU A 129 -14.44 -11.84 18.70
N GLN A 130 -15.12 -12.86 18.18
CA GLN A 130 -14.55 -14.07 17.65
C GLN A 130 -13.37 -13.76 16.73
N PRO A 131 -12.36 -14.65 16.64
CA PRO A 131 -11.30 -14.47 15.68
C PRO A 131 -11.95 -14.25 14.32
N VAL A 132 -11.80 -13.04 13.79
CA VAL A 132 -11.91 -12.84 12.36
C VAL A 132 -10.72 -13.60 11.83
N THR A 133 -10.96 -14.86 11.50
CA THR A 133 -10.16 -15.56 10.52
C THR A 133 -10.22 -14.69 9.28
N ASP A 134 -9.24 -13.81 9.12
CA ASP A 134 -8.89 -13.31 7.80
C ASP A 134 -8.27 -14.49 7.06
N ILE A 135 -9.17 -15.33 6.60
CA ILE A 135 -8.91 -16.32 5.60
C ILE A 135 -9.75 -15.83 4.43
N ARG A 136 -9.25 -14.82 3.71
CA ARG A 136 -9.62 -14.68 2.30
C ARG A 136 -8.94 -15.79 1.49
N GLU A 137 -9.17 -17.04 1.89
CA GLU A 137 -9.04 -18.16 0.97
C GLU A 137 -10.25 -18.09 0.07
N THR A 138 -10.02 -18.22 -1.23
CA THR A 138 -11.14 -18.46 -2.13
C THR A 138 -11.49 -19.94 -2.07
N ALA A 139 -11.98 -20.38 -0.92
CA ALA A 139 -12.51 -21.73 -0.69
C ALA A 139 -14.01 -21.62 -0.40
N GLY A 140 -14.75 -20.98 -1.32
CA GLY A 140 -16.19 -21.12 -1.37
C GLY A 140 -16.53 -22.43 -2.08
N SER A 141 -17.03 -23.41 -1.34
CA SER A 141 -17.73 -24.55 -1.92
C SER A 141 -19.05 -24.04 -2.51
N MET A 142 -19.10 -23.76 -3.81
CA MET A 142 -20.36 -23.54 -4.50
C MET A 142 -20.20 -23.74 -6.00
N VAL A 143 -21.07 -24.61 -6.53
CA VAL A 143 -21.54 -24.85 -7.90
C VAL A 143 -20.63 -24.32 -9.03
N GLU A 144 -20.21 -25.22 -9.91
CA GLU A 144 -19.66 -24.89 -11.23
C GLU A 144 -20.73 -24.13 -12.03
N GLU A 145 -20.78 -22.80 -11.85
CA GLU A 145 -21.56 -21.93 -12.71
C GLU A 145 -20.85 -21.83 -14.07
N GLU A 146 -21.61 -22.04 -15.13
CA GLU A 146 -21.15 -21.89 -16.51
C GLU A 146 -20.78 -20.42 -16.75
N ILE A 147 -19.49 -20.15 -17.00
CA ILE A 147 -19.01 -18.81 -17.27
C ILE A 147 -19.22 -18.54 -18.76
N ILE A 148 -20.08 -17.56 -19.08
CA ILE A 148 -20.44 -17.24 -20.47
C ILE A 148 -19.64 -16.02 -20.95
N GLY A 149 -19.14 -16.07 -22.19
CA GLY A 149 -18.65 -14.90 -22.93
C GLY A 149 -17.22 -14.46 -22.61
N ARG A 150 -16.42 -15.33 -21.97
CA ARG A 150 -15.01 -15.07 -21.63
C ARG A 150 -14.03 -15.96 -22.42
N ASP A 151 -14.53 -16.64 -23.46
CA ASP A 151 -13.77 -17.61 -24.26
C ASP A 151 -12.54 -16.98 -24.92
N ALA A 152 -12.65 -15.75 -25.40
CA ALA A 152 -11.54 -15.04 -26.04
C ALA A 152 -10.36 -14.81 -25.08
N GLU A 153 -10.65 -14.44 -23.83
CA GLU A 153 -9.62 -14.22 -22.81
C GLU A 153 -8.97 -15.54 -22.36
N ILE A 154 -9.74 -16.63 -22.30
CA ILE A 154 -9.19 -17.97 -22.06
C ILE A 154 -8.24 -18.37 -23.18
N LEU A 155 -8.66 -18.23 -24.43
CA LEU A 155 -7.83 -18.58 -25.59
C LEU A 155 -6.52 -17.79 -25.61
N GLU A 156 -6.56 -16.51 -25.23
CA GLU A 156 -5.37 -15.67 -25.11
C GLU A 156 -4.41 -16.19 -24.04
N ILE A 157 -4.92 -16.54 -22.86
CA ILE A 157 -4.13 -17.11 -21.77
C ILE A 157 -3.52 -18.46 -22.19
N MET A 158 -4.28 -19.34 -22.84
CA MET A 158 -3.79 -20.63 -23.33
C MET A 158 -2.72 -20.48 -24.42
N ALA A 159 -2.86 -19.50 -25.32
CA ALA A 159 -1.85 -19.20 -26.32
C ALA A 159 -0.53 -18.74 -25.67
N CYS A 160 -0.60 -17.94 -24.60
CA CYS A 160 0.58 -17.50 -23.85
C CYS A 160 1.29 -18.69 -23.18
N LEU A 161 0.54 -19.64 -22.64
CA LEU A 161 1.09 -20.86 -22.05
C LEU A 161 1.72 -21.80 -23.09
N SER A 162 1.10 -21.89 -24.27
CA SER A 162 1.60 -22.69 -25.40
C SER A 162 2.90 -22.12 -26.00
N GLY A 163 3.04 -20.79 -26.01
CA GLY A 163 4.21 -20.09 -26.54
C GLY A 163 5.43 -20.11 -25.63
N SER A 164 5.28 -20.39 -24.32
CA SER A 164 6.41 -20.41 -23.39
C SER A 164 7.20 -21.73 -23.51
N THR A 165 8.18 -21.75 -24.41
CA THR A 165 9.09 -22.88 -24.68
C THR A 165 10.34 -22.89 -23.79
N THR A 166 10.42 -22.01 -22.80
CA THR A 166 11.59 -21.88 -21.91
C THR A 166 11.40 -22.76 -20.68
N GLN A 167 12.48 -23.40 -20.20
CA GLN A 167 12.53 -24.23 -18.99
C GLN A 167 12.32 -23.42 -17.67
N GLY A 168 11.56 -22.32 -17.71
CA GLY A 168 11.37 -21.38 -16.61
C GLY A 168 9.90 -21.17 -16.23
N THR A 169 9.68 -20.31 -15.24
CA THR A 169 8.34 -19.96 -14.77
C THR A 169 7.71 -18.89 -15.66
N THR A 170 6.52 -19.16 -16.19
CA THR A 170 5.69 -18.18 -16.93
C THR A 170 4.74 -17.48 -15.97
N ILE A 171 4.72 -16.13 -15.98
CA ILE A 171 3.82 -15.31 -15.16
C ILE A 171 2.81 -14.62 -16.07
N ILE A 172 1.51 -14.78 -15.80
CA ILE A 172 0.42 -14.17 -16.57
C ILE A 172 -0.38 -13.22 -15.65
N PRO A 173 -0.23 -11.89 -15.79
CA PRO A 173 -0.96 -10.93 -14.98
C PRO A 173 -2.41 -10.76 -15.45
N ILE A 174 -3.39 -10.97 -14.56
CA ILE A 174 -4.82 -10.68 -14.80
C ILE A 174 -5.20 -9.41 -14.02
N TRP A 175 -5.58 -8.35 -14.73
CA TRP A 175 -5.91 -7.05 -14.14
C TRP A 175 -7.25 -6.50 -14.66
N GLY A 176 -7.82 -5.51 -13.97
CA GLY A 176 -9.16 -4.96 -14.27
C GLY A 176 -9.92 -4.51 -13.03
N ILE A 177 -11.13 -3.96 -13.23
CA ILE A 177 -11.96 -3.35 -12.18
C ILE A 177 -12.39 -4.39 -11.13
N ALA A 178 -12.60 -3.98 -9.87
CA ALA A 178 -13.11 -4.85 -8.81
C ALA A 178 -14.48 -5.46 -9.18
N GLY A 179 -14.73 -6.71 -8.79
CA GLY A 179 -16.01 -7.39 -9.07
C GLY A 179 -16.19 -7.93 -10.49
N ILE A 180 -15.30 -7.62 -11.43
CA ILE A 180 -15.42 -8.04 -12.85
C ILE A 180 -15.20 -9.55 -13.10
N GLY A 181 -14.86 -10.33 -12.07
CA GLY A 181 -14.64 -11.78 -12.21
C GLY A 181 -13.20 -12.21 -12.53
N LYS A 182 -12.17 -11.39 -12.29
CA LYS A 182 -10.76 -11.76 -12.51
C LYS A 182 -10.35 -13.08 -11.84
N THR A 183 -10.70 -13.23 -10.56
CA THR A 183 -10.44 -14.45 -9.79
C THR A 183 -11.24 -15.64 -10.33
N THR A 184 -12.43 -15.38 -10.87
CA THR A 184 -13.27 -16.39 -11.53
C THR A 184 -12.62 -16.88 -12.81
N LEU A 185 -12.11 -15.97 -13.66
CA LEU A 185 -11.35 -16.31 -14.87
C LEU A 185 -10.09 -17.10 -14.56
N ALA A 186 -9.29 -16.67 -13.57
CA ALA A 186 -8.07 -17.38 -13.17
C ALA A 186 -8.36 -18.82 -12.72
N ARG A 187 -9.42 -19.00 -11.91
CA ARG A 187 -9.87 -20.33 -11.48
C ARG A 187 -10.36 -21.17 -12.65
N TRP A 188 -11.09 -20.57 -13.59
CA TRP A 188 -11.63 -21.29 -14.72
C TRP A 188 -10.52 -21.84 -15.62
N VAL A 189 -9.54 -21.00 -15.96
CA VAL A 189 -8.34 -21.43 -16.70
C VAL A 189 -7.61 -22.55 -15.96
N PHE A 190 -7.42 -22.41 -14.64
CA PHE A 190 -6.72 -23.43 -13.84
C PHE A 190 -7.43 -24.79 -13.82
N ASN A 191 -8.77 -24.77 -13.79
CA ASN A 191 -9.59 -25.98 -13.78
C ASN A 191 -9.80 -26.57 -15.19
N ASP A 192 -9.47 -25.82 -16.25
CA ASP A 192 -9.63 -26.28 -17.63
C ASP A 192 -8.77 -27.52 -17.89
N SER A 193 -9.36 -28.49 -18.59
CA SER A 193 -8.68 -29.74 -18.93
C SER A 193 -7.38 -29.55 -19.71
N GLN A 194 -7.29 -28.52 -20.55
CA GLN A 194 -6.11 -28.19 -21.35
C GLN A 194 -5.00 -27.58 -20.49
N PHE A 195 -5.33 -26.88 -19.40
CA PHE A 195 -4.34 -26.32 -18.49
C PHE A 195 -3.54 -27.40 -17.76
N LYS A 196 -4.16 -28.56 -17.48
CA LYS A 196 -3.51 -29.68 -16.77
C LYS A 196 -2.24 -30.18 -17.47
N GLU A 197 -2.18 -30.06 -18.80
CA GLU A 197 -1.01 -30.46 -19.60
C GLU A 197 0.23 -29.59 -19.31
N TYR A 198 0.05 -28.35 -18.84
CA TYR A 198 1.12 -27.41 -18.50
C TYR A 198 1.60 -27.54 -17.04
N SER A 199 0.83 -28.20 -16.18
CA SER A 199 1.18 -28.39 -14.76
C SER A 199 1.79 -29.78 -14.53
N ARG A 200 3.11 -29.86 -14.29
CA ARG A 200 3.82 -31.15 -14.12
C ARG A 200 3.63 -31.88 -12.78
N SER A 201 2.76 -31.40 -11.90
CA SER A 201 2.39 -32.06 -10.64
C SER A 201 1.23 -31.30 -9.99
N PRO A 202 0.29 -31.93 -9.26
CA PRO A 202 -0.69 -31.21 -8.45
C PRO A 202 -0.01 -30.58 -7.24
N GLY A 203 0.75 -29.51 -7.47
CA GLY A 203 1.22 -28.62 -6.43
C GLY A 203 0.07 -27.70 -6.02
N ALA A 204 -0.27 -27.71 -4.73
CA ALA A 204 -1.25 -26.78 -4.18
C ALA A 204 -0.84 -25.34 -4.53
N VAL A 205 -1.71 -24.66 -5.27
CA VAL A 205 -1.56 -23.23 -5.57
C VAL A 205 -2.03 -22.47 -4.35
N TYR A 206 -1.09 -21.97 -3.57
CA TYR A 206 -1.36 -20.97 -2.53
C TYR A 206 -1.32 -19.59 -3.19
N TRP A 207 -2.42 -18.85 -3.05
CA TRP A 207 -2.55 -17.45 -3.48
C TRP A 207 -2.09 -16.52 -2.37
#